data_AF-A0A176U117-F1
#
_entry.id   AF-A0A176U117-F1
#
_cell.length_a   1.000
_cell.length_b   1.000
_cell.length_c   1.000
_cell.angle_alpha   90.00
_cell.angle_beta   90.00
_cell.angle_gamma   90.00
#
_symmetry.space_group_name_H-M   'P 1'
#
loop_
_entity.id
_entity.type
_entity.pdbx_description
1 polymer ?
#
loop_
_entity_poly.entity_id
_entity_poly.type
_entity_poly.pdbx_seq_one_letter_code
_entity_poly.pdbx_strand_id
1 'polypeptide(L)'
;MFYPFMTLNDNTEIVHSEVIEKNGREQVEVRIEKPVYEGFHSASCWLPDYRWENIDGFSEKEIKYFQEYLNSVAHIIMQLAREGGFEGGMDSASNF
;
A
#
# COMPACT_ATOMS: atom_id res chain seq x y z
N MET A 1 6.40 -5.60 9.82
CA MET A 1 6.82 -4.20 9.58
C MET A 1 6.17 -3.70 8.29
N PHE A 2 6.02 -2.38 8.10
CA PHE A 2 5.56 -1.80 6.83
C PHE A 2 6.74 -1.25 6.02
N TYR A 3 6.67 -1.40 4.71
CA TYR A 3 7.67 -1.00 3.74
C TYR A 3 7.07 -0.04 2.72
N PRO A 4 7.80 1.02 2.33
CA PRO A 4 7.31 1.97 1.33
C PRO A 4 7.20 1.30 -0.05
N PHE A 5 6.10 1.58 -0.75
CA PHE A 5 5.91 1.17 -2.14
C PHE A 5 5.98 2.37 -3.08
N MET A 6 5.20 3.42 -2.79
CA MET A 6 5.10 4.60 -3.64
C MET A 6 4.55 5.81 -2.88
N THR A 7 5.06 6.99 -3.21
CA THR A 7 4.47 8.28 -2.86
C THR A 7 3.85 8.91 -4.12
N LEU A 8 2.58 9.32 -4.05
CA LEU A 8 1.90 10.01 -5.15
C LEU A 8 2.16 11.52 -5.12
N ASN A 9 1.83 12.21 -6.21
CA ASN A 9 2.06 13.66 -6.36
C ASN A 9 1.34 14.52 -5.31
N ASP A 10 0.27 14.02 -4.70
CA ASP A 10 -0.46 14.70 -3.61
C ASP A 10 0.06 14.32 -2.21
N ASN A 11 1.24 13.67 -2.14
CA ASN A 11 1.86 13.11 -0.95
C ASN A 11 1.06 11.95 -0.32
N THR A 12 0.16 11.31 -1.07
CA THR A 12 -0.42 10.04 -0.62
C THR A 12 0.66 8.97 -0.58
N GLU A 13 0.85 8.37 0.59
CA GLU A 13 1.78 7.28 0.83
C GLU A 13 1.07 5.93 0.65
N ILE A 14 1.71 5.01 -0.06
CA ILE A 14 1.29 3.62 -0.19
C ILE A 14 2.41 2.75 0.37
N VAL A 15 2.08 1.99 1.42
CA VAL A 15 3.00 1.09 2.11
C VAL A 15 2.42 -0.31 2.17
N HIS A 16 3.27 -1.34 2.27
CA HIS A 16 2.82 -2.73 2.38
C HIS A 16 3.48 -3.45 3.56
N SER A 17 2.80 -4.44 4.13
CA SER A 17 3.39 -5.30 5.14
C SER A 17 4.39 -6.30 4.53
N GLU A 18 5.14 -6.99 5.38
CA GLU A 18 5.71 -8.30 5.01
C GLU A 18 4.59 -9.31 4.67
N VAL A 19 4.96 -10.46 4.08
CA VAL A 19 4.01 -11.57 3.90
C VAL A 19 3.55 -12.10 5.25
N ILE A 20 2.23 -12.17 5.42
CA ILE A 20 1.57 -12.75 6.58
C ILE A 20 0.92 -14.06 6.14
N GLU A 21 1.40 -15.18 6.68
CA GLU A 21 0.76 -16.48 6.43
C GLU A 21 -0.43 -16.68 7.37
N LYS A 22 -1.62 -16.92 6.80
CA LYS A 22 -2.84 -17.24 7.55
C LYS A 22 -3.59 -18.38 6.87
N ASN A 23 -3.81 -19.47 7.60
CA ASN A 23 -4.47 -20.68 7.10
C ASN A 23 -3.82 -21.25 5.81
N GLY A 24 -2.48 -21.22 5.73
CA GLY A 24 -1.74 -21.70 4.57
C GLY A 24 -1.87 -20.84 3.31
N ARG A 25 -2.30 -19.58 3.46
CA ARG A 25 -2.33 -18.58 2.38
C ARG A 25 -1.51 -17.36 2.78
N GLU A 26 -0.72 -16.86 1.84
CA GLU A 26 -0.02 -15.59 1.97
C GLU A 26 -1.01 -14.44 1.85
N GLN A 27 -0.90 -13.46 2.75
CA GLN A 27 -1.63 -12.20 2.69
C GLN A 27 -0.66 -11.04 2.89
N VAL A 28 -0.97 -9.90 2.28
CA VAL A 28 -0.22 -8.65 2.47
C VAL A 28 -1.22 -7.54 2.74
N GLU A 29 -0.99 -6.79 3.81
CA GLU A 29 -1.76 -5.57 4.09
C GLU A 29 -1.11 -4.40 3.32
N VAL A 30 -1.88 -3.71 2.50
CA VAL A 30 -1.48 -2.45 1.86
C VAL A 30 -2.21 -1.31 2.55
N ARG A 31 -1.47 -0.33 3.07
CA ARG A 31 -2.04 0.88 3.66
C ARG A 31 -1.83 2.06 2.74
N ILE A 32 -2.86 2.89 2.67
CA ILE A 32 -2.89 4.11 1.88
C ILE A 32 -3.22 5.25 2.83
N GLU A 33 -2.31 6.21 2.94
CA GLU A 33 -2.45 7.36 3.83
C GLU A 33 -2.28 8.65 3.03
N LYS A 34 -3.32 9.49 3.04
CA LYS A 34 -3.33 10.75 2.30
C LYS A 34 -3.37 11.93 3.27
N PRO A 35 -2.35 12.80 3.32
CA PRO A 35 -2.36 13.95 4.20
C PRO A 35 -3.46 14.93 3.80
N VAL A 36 -4.10 15.52 4.81
CA VAL A 36 -5.10 16.59 4.66
C VAL A 36 -4.78 17.74 5.62
N TYR A 37 -5.50 18.86 5.51
CA TYR A 37 -5.20 20.08 6.27
C TYR A 37 -5.06 19.84 7.79
N GLU A 38 -5.89 18.98 8.37
CA GLU A 38 -5.81 18.57 9.79
C GLU A 38 -5.81 17.05 9.96
N GLY A 39 -4.76 16.36 9.49
CA GLY A 39 -4.55 14.93 9.71
C GLY A 39 -4.32 14.16 8.42
N PHE A 40 -4.92 12.98 8.30
CA PHE A 40 -4.81 12.14 7.12
C PHE A 40 -6.08 11.30 6.91
N HIS A 41 -6.41 11.02 5.66
CA HIS A 41 -7.31 9.93 5.31
C HIS A 41 -6.52 8.62 5.30
N SER A 42 -7.14 7.51 5.67
CA SER A 42 -6.49 6.21 5.69
C SER A 42 -7.39 5.09 5.17
N ALA A 43 -6.79 4.07 4.58
CA ALA A 43 -7.48 2.83 4.22
C ALA A 43 -6.49 1.66 4.17
N SER A 44 -6.93 0.47 4.56
CA SER A 44 -6.19 -0.78 4.40
C SER A 44 -6.85 -1.68 3.36
N CYS A 45 -6.05 -2.32 2.51
CA CYS A 45 -6.50 -3.33 1.56
C CYS A 45 -5.67 -4.60 1.70
N TRP A 46 -6.32 -5.75 1.87
CA TRP A 46 -5.66 -7.05 1.99
C TRP A 46 -5.56 -7.74 0.64
N LEU A 47 -4.33 -7.98 0.18
CA LEU A 47 -4.03 -8.76 -1.02
C LEU A 47 -3.82 -10.25 -0.67
N PRO A 48 -4.14 -11.18 -1.59
CA PRO A 48 -4.69 -10.96 -2.93
C PRO A 48 -6.23 -10.83 -2.98
N ASP A 49 -6.91 -10.85 -1.84
CA ASP A 49 -8.38 -10.89 -1.77
C ASP A 49 -9.05 -9.54 -2.09
N TYR A 50 -8.28 -8.46 -2.19
CA TYR A 50 -8.75 -7.08 -2.34
C TYR A 50 -9.81 -6.68 -1.31
N ARG A 51 -9.64 -7.16 -0.07
CA ARG A 51 -10.57 -6.86 1.02
C ARG A 51 -10.19 -5.53 1.66
N TRP A 52 -11.06 -4.54 1.52
CA TRP A 52 -10.88 -3.23 2.14
C TRP A 52 -11.37 -3.20 3.59
N GLU A 53 -10.60 -2.56 4.45
CA GLU A 53 -10.87 -2.36 5.88
C GLU A 53 -10.38 -0.97 6.31
N ASN A 54 -10.87 -0.48 7.45
CA ASN A 54 -10.41 0.77 8.08
C ASN A 54 -10.41 1.97 7.12
N ILE A 55 -11.43 2.09 6.26
CA ILE A 55 -11.58 3.25 5.38
C ILE A 55 -12.04 4.45 6.20
N ASP A 56 -11.18 5.45 6.31
CA ASP A 56 -11.44 6.73 6.97
C ASP A 56 -11.11 7.90 6.04
N GLY A 57 -12.08 8.79 5.83
CA GLY A 57 -11.96 9.99 5.00
C GLY A 57 -11.97 9.79 3.47
N PHE A 58 -11.62 8.61 2.94
CA PHE A 58 -11.70 8.36 1.50
C PHE A 58 -13.12 8.19 0.99
N SER A 59 -13.42 8.82 -0.15
CA SER A 59 -14.68 8.61 -0.87
C SER A 59 -14.70 7.26 -1.62
N GLU A 60 -15.90 6.76 -1.95
CA GLU A 60 -16.04 5.55 -2.78
C GLU A 60 -15.32 5.66 -4.13
N LYS A 61 -15.27 6.87 -4.72
CA LYS A 61 -14.55 7.14 -5.97
C LYS A 61 -13.03 7.00 -5.79
N GLU A 62 -12.49 7.48 -4.67
CA GLU A 62 -11.07 7.33 -4.35
C GLU A 62 -10.73 5.87 -4.06
N ILE A 63 -11.56 5.15 -3.29
CA ILE A 63 -11.37 3.70 -3.07
C ILE A 63 -11.41 2.94 -4.39
N LYS A 64 -12.32 3.27 -5.31
CA LYS A 64 -12.35 2.65 -6.63
C LYS A 64 -11.08 2.93 -7.44
N TYR A 65 -10.57 4.16 -7.40
CA TYR A 65 -9.30 4.52 -8.03
C TYR A 65 -8.15 3.67 -7.47
N PHE A 66 -8.04 3.57 -6.15
CA PHE A 66 -7.01 2.74 -5.52
C PHE A 66 -7.20 1.25 -5.78
N GLN A 67 -8.44 0.76 -5.87
CA GLN A 67 -8.72 -0.63 -6.26
C GLN A 67 -8.19 -0.93 -7.66
N GLU A 68 -8.46 -0.06 -8.65
CA GLU A 68 -7.96 -0.21 -10.01
C GLU A 68 -6.43 -0.15 -10.06
N TYR A 69 -5.83 0.78 -9.29
CA TYR A 69 -4.39 0.87 -9.13
C TYR A 69 -3.80 -0.43 -8.55
N LEU A 70 -4.30 -0.90 -7.41
CA LEU A 70 -3.82 -2.12 -6.74
C LEU A 70 -3.99 -3.34 -7.64
N ASN A 71 -5.08 -3.46 -8.40
CA ASN A 71 -5.23 -4.54 -9.39
C ASN A 71 -4.08 -4.57 -10.41
N SER A 72 -3.54 -3.41 -10.79
CA SER A 72 -2.45 -3.32 -11.76
C SER A 72 -1.07 -3.67 -11.18
N VAL A 73 -0.85 -3.44 -9.88
CA VAL A 73 0.47 -3.59 -9.23
C VAL A 73 0.55 -4.64 -8.13
N ALA A 74 -0.55 -5.32 -7.79
CA ALA A 74 -0.61 -6.28 -6.68
C ALA A 74 0.48 -7.37 -6.78
N HIS A 75 0.76 -7.86 -7.98
CA HIS A 75 1.81 -8.87 -8.20
C HIS A 75 3.20 -8.36 -7.78
N ILE A 76 3.50 -7.08 -8.00
CA ILE A 76 4.76 -6.42 -7.60
C ILE A 76 4.81 -6.28 -6.08
N ILE A 77 3.73 -5.77 -5.47
CA ILE A 77 3.64 -5.61 -4.02
C ILE A 77 3.80 -6.97 -3.31
N MET A 78 3.14 -8.01 -3.80
CA MET A 78 3.25 -9.37 -3.24
C MET A 78 4.68 -9.92 -3.35
N GLN A 79 5.40 -9.62 -4.45
CA GLN A 79 6.80 -10.02 -4.58
C GLN A 79 7.69 -9.26 -3.59
N LEU A 80 7.57 -7.93 -3.53
CA LEU A 80 8.34 -7.10 -2.59
C LEU A 80 8.09 -7.51 -1.13
N ALA A 81 6.85 -7.88 -0.78
CA ALA A 81 6.53 -8.36 0.55
C ALA A 81 7.25 -9.66 0.93
N ARG A 82 7.55 -10.55 -0.04
CA ARG A 82 8.35 -11.77 0.17
C ARG A 82 9.84 -11.47 0.33
N GLU A 83 10.31 -10.41 -0.33
CA GLU A 83 11.71 -10.00 -0.34
C GLU A 83 12.05 -9.03 0.80
N GLY A 84 11.06 -8.52 1.54
CA GLY A 84 11.25 -7.60 2.67
C GLY A 84 11.29 -6.12 2.26
N GLY A 85 10.62 -5.76 1.16
CA GLY A 85 10.61 -4.41 0.57
C GLY A 85 11.75 -4.20 -0.42
N PHE A 86 12.00 -2.96 -0.82
CA PHE A 86 13.13 -2.63 -1.68
C PHE A 86 14.45 -2.79 -0.91
N GLU A 87 15.33 -3.70 -1.36
CA GLU A 87 16.73 -3.73 -0.92
C GLU A 87 17.45 -2.48 -1.44
N GLY A 88 17.64 -1.50 -0.55
CA GLY A 88 18.23 -0.20 -0.89
C GLY A 88 17.29 0.90 -0.44
N GLY A 89 17.48 1.35 0.80
CA GLY A 89 16.76 2.48 1.36
C GLY A 89 16.86 3.73 0.48
N MET A 90 16.04 4.73 0.79
CA MET A 90 15.86 6.05 0.17
C MET A 90 17.10 6.81 -0.36
N ASP A 91 18.32 6.31 -0.17
CA ASP A 91 19.58 6.86 -0.68
C ASP A 91 19.69 6.88 -2.22
N SER A 92 18.92 6.04 -2.93
CA SER A 92 18.97 6.00 -4.41
C SER A 92 17.96 6.93 -5.10
N ALA A 93 16.97 7.46 -4.38
CA ALA A 93 15.94 8.34 -4.95
C ALA A 93 16.33 9.83 -4.98
N SER A 94 17.47 10.19 -4.37
CA SER A 94 17.98 11.57 -4.33
C SER A 94 18.75 11.98 -5.59
N ASN A 95 18.80 11.13 -6.62
CA ASN A 95 19.67 11.30 -7.80
C ASN A 95 18.94 11.42 -9.14
N PHE A 96 17.67 11.83 -9.15
CA PHE A 96 16.97 12.23 -10.37
C PHE A 96 16.35 13.62 -10.23
#